data_AF-A0A1E3S0T7-F1
#
_entry.id   AF-A0A1E3S0T7-F1
#
_cell.length_a   1.000
_cell.length_b   1.000
_cell.length_c   1.000
_cell.angle_alpha   90.00
_cell.angle_beta   90.00
_cell.angle_gamma   90.00
#
_symmetry.space_group_name_H-M   'P 1'
#
loop_
_entity.id
_entity.type
_entity.pdbx_description
1 polymer ?
#
loop_
_entity_poly.entity_id
_entity_poly.type
_entity_poly.pdbx_seq_one_letter_code
_entity_poly.pdbx_strand_id
1 'polypeptide(L)'
;MSAEDWEPWLGELEAASAAGDDARLAAALDDLWRFPFHEQRARRHDCWDRLFVVLLRGLGSEVAGVRELCDHYARIVMSTEYGPPYDDTIQEERSAYVQRRTAQLLPALTSLVRSGEKSLLRTVDDQVHVEDLADCAPQRVVEEFIAAVAAGSPLELAARIAYLDGRAAWEPPGESVVGYLDHADDMVRAYAARALGKRYCDAREELSPPIPEFVSRLTAKEIERPGIAGPFFSNWYGFGMEDFAERAEVQVEDWLCTILAQRKHPEPDTLPCSNGIDFFAHEIFGGYPGYVRRLLDMGHRELAVEAATEIDYEVADMEPILVELGNSAEAEICRRACWHLAYHYRRLHPEGEARGFVARRTLARGVDLFINFVQPPEGQRYAYAATIFAPPGGAFEKATAAALLDTVLPPSLRGELVSFGAPGDGGVPGLYSFDGQSANARYACGALVLFRGAVDVQRWNSIRIIWHGIPGAWRPEECG
;
A
#
# COMPACT_ATOMS: atom_id res chain seq x y z
N MET A 1 -13.54 -23.65 -18.18
CA MET A 1 -13.94 -23.61 -16.76
C MET A 1 -15.46 -23.63 -16.70
N SER A 2 -16.01 -24.71 -16.14
CA SER A 2 -17.42 -25.13 -16.22
C SER A 2 -18.14 -24.86 -14.89
N ALA A 3 -19.44 -25.18 -14.78
CA ALA A 3 -20.17 -25.12 -13.51
C ALA A 3 -19.54 -25.95 -12.37
N GLU A 4 -18.61 -26.84 -12.70
CA GLU A 4 -17.88 -27.70 -11.74
C GLU A 4 -16.88 -26.92 -10.88
N ASP A 5 -16.48 -25.70 -11.28
CA ASP A 5 -15.45 -24.93 -10.58
C ASP A 5 -15.97 -24.18 -9.35
N TRP A 6 -17.28 -23.88 -9.26
CA TRP A 6 -17.89 -23.12 -8.14
C TRP A 6 -18.39 -24.00 -7.00
N GLU A 7 -19.02 -25.13 -7.31
CA GLU A 7 -19.75 -25.94 -6.32
C GLU A 7 -18.87 -26.55 -5.22
N PRO A 8 -17.61 -26.97 -5.46
CA PRO A 8 -16.73 -27.42 -4.39
C PRO A 8 -16.49 -26.34 -3.32
N TRP A 9 -16.43 -25.08 -3.74
CA TRP A 9 -16.21 -23.93 -2.85
C TRP A 9 -17.50 -23.48 -2.19
N LEU A 10 -18.54 -23.22 -2.99
CA LEU A 10 -19.83 -22.72 -2.49
C LEU A 10 -20.51 -23.73 -1.58
N GLY A 11 -20.52 -25.01 -1.96
CA GLY A 11 -21.17 -26.04 -1.17
C GLY A 11 -20.55 -26.16 0.23
N GLU A 12 -19.22 -26.05 0.33
CA GLU A 12 -18.51 -26.07 1.61
C GLU A 12 -18.83 -24.83 2.46
N LEU A 13 -18.73 -23.64 1.86
CA LEU A 13 -19.03 -22.37 2.52
C LEU A 13 -20.48 -22.28 3.01
N GLU A 14 -21.43 -22.69 2.17
CA GLU A 14 -22.86 -22.74 2.53
C GLU A 14 -23.14 -23.76 3.63
N ALA A 15 -22.52 -24.95 3.56
CA ALA A 15 -22.69 -25.98 4.58
C ALA A 15 -22.11 -25.55 5.94
N ALA A 16 -20.91 -24.96 5.96
CA ALA A 16 -20.27 -24.46 7.18
C ALA A 16 -21.08 -23.30 7.79
N SER A 17 -21.49 -22.34 6.96
CA SER A 17 -22.34 -21.21 7.38
C SER A 17 -23.70 -21.67 7.92
N ALA A 18 -24.36 -22.61 7.25
CA ALA A 18 -25.65 -23.14 7.71
C ALA A 18 -25.54 -23.94 9.02
N ALA A 19 -24.40 -24.59 9.26
CA ALA A 19 -24.13 -25.31 10.50
C ALA A 19 -23.75 -24.40 11.67
N GLY A 20 -23.43 -23.12 11.42
CA GLY A 20 -22.85 -22.22 12.43
C GLY A 20 -21.46 -22.67 12.89
N ASP A 21 -20.72 -23.35 12.04
CA ASP A 21 -19.37 -23.85 12.33
C ASP A 21 -18.32 -22.83 11.87
N ASP A 22 -18.03 -21.86 12.74
CA ASP A 22 -17.09 -20.77 12.46
C ASP A 22 -15.67 -21.26 12.14
N ALA A 23 -15.22 -22.37 12.74
CA ALA A 23 -13.89 -22.92 12.49
C ALA A 23 -13.78 -23.50 11.07
N ARG A 24 -14.81 -24.24 10.65
CA ARG A 24 -14.92 -24.78 9.30
C ARG A 24 -15.11 -23.67 8.27
N LEU A 25 -15.92 -22.66 8.59
CA LEU A 25 -16.13 -21.50 7.73
C LEU A 25 -14.84 -20.68 7.54
N ALA A 26 -14.09 -20.43 8.62
CA ALA A 26 -12.79 -19.76 8.55
C ALA A 26 -11.81 -20.52 7.64
N ALA A 27 -11.68 -21.84 7.81
CA ALA A 27 -10.80 -22.66 6.99
C ALA A 27 -11.18 -22.62 5.49
N ALA A 28 -12.48 -22.63 5.18
CA ALA A 28 -12.96 -22.53 3.81
C ALA A 28 -12.71 -21.13 3.20
N LEU A 29 -12.90 -20.06 3.97
CA LEU A 29 -12.60 -18.68 3.55
C LEU A 29 -11.09 -18.45 3.38
N ASP A 30 -10.25 -19.04 4.23
CA ASP A 30 -8.80 -18.99 4.13
C ASP A 30 -8.25 -19.70 2.89
N ASP A 31 -9.00 -20.64 2.31
CA ASP A 31 -8.61 -21.30 1.06
C ASP A 31 -9.16 -20.55 -0.18
N LEU A 32 -10.17 -19.71 0.01
CA LEU A 32 -10.94 -19.05 -1.07
C LEU A 32 -10.10 -18.09 -1.93
N TRP A 33 -8.94 -17.62 -1.47
CA TRP A 33 -8.02 -16.81 -2.29
C TRP A 33 -7.51 -17.55 -3.53
N ARG A 34 -7.54 -18.89 -3.53
CA ARG A 34 -7.18 -19.73 -4.68
C ARG A 34 -8.25 -19.72 -5.77
N PHE A 35 -9.46 -19.25 -5.45
CA PHE A 35 -10.54 -19.17 -6.41
C PHE A 35 -10.25 -18.09 -7.46
N PRO A 36 -10.35 -18.39 -8.77
CA PRO A 36 -9.98 -17.47 -9.83
C PRO A 36 -11.09 -16.43 -10.08
N PHE A 37 -11.31 -15.53 -9.11
CA PHE A 37 -12.38 -14.52 -9.13
C PHE A 37 -12.39 -13.68 -10.42
N HIS A 38 -11.21 -13.35 -10.95
CA HIS A 38 -11.08 -12.55 -12.18
C HIS A 38 -11.59 -13.29 -13.43
N GLU A 39 -11.44 -14.61 -13.52
CA GLU A 39 -11.91 -15.41 -14.66
C GLU A 39 -13.41 -15.72 -14.60
N GLN A 40 -14.00 -15.60 -13.42
CA GLN A 40 -15.42 -15.84 -13.13
C GLN A 40 -16.24 -14.55 -13.06
N ARG A 41 -15.58 -13.39 -13.25
CA ARG A 41 -16.23 -12.08 -13.36
C ARG A 41 -17.21 -12.09 -14.54
N ALA A 42 -18.38 -11.48 -14.36
CA ALA A 42 -19.53 -11.48 -15.28
C ALA A 42 -20.10 -12.86 -15.68
N ARG A 43 -19.72 -13.95 -15.00
CA ARG A 43 -20.30 -15.29 -15.18
C ARG A 43 -21.08 -15.66 -13.93
N ARG A 44 -22.26 -16.27 -14.10
CA ARG A 44 -23.03 -16.90 -13.01
C ARG A 44 -23.32 -15.96 -11.82
N HIS A 45 -24.05 -14.87 -12.06
CA HIS A 45 -24.48 -13.95 -10.98
C HIS A 45 -25.23 -14.67 -9.83
N ASP A 46 -25.86 -15.82 -10.11
CA ASP A 46 -26.48 -16.70 -9.12
C ASP A 46 -25.47 -17.25 -8.09
N CYS A 47 -24.28 -17.65 -8.53
CA CYS A 47 -23.20 -18.14 -7.66
C CYS A 47 -22.64 -17.01 -6.79
N TRP A 48 -22.47 -15.82 -7.37
CA TRP A 48 -22.04 -14.63 -6.63
C TRP A 48 -23.05 -14.20 -5.57
N ASP A 49 -24.35 -14.22 -5.87
CA ASP A 49 -25.40 -13.90 -4.91
C ASP A 49 -25.45 -14.93 -3.76
N ARG A 50 -25.26 -16.22 -4.06
CA ARG A 50 -25.15 -17.29 -3.04
C ARG A 50 -23.95 -17.06 -2.12
N LEU A 51 -22.77 -16.79 -2.69
CA LEU A 51 -21.57 -16.45 -1.92
C LEU A 51 -21.84 -15.25 -1.02
N PHE A 52 -22.43 -14.19 -1.58
CA PHE A 52 -22.71 -12.96 -0.84
C PHE A 52 -23.59 -13.21 0.40
N VAL A 53 -24.62 -14.05 0.28
CA VAL A 53 -25.47 -14.42 1.42
C VAL A 53 -24.68 -15.11 2.53
N VAL A 54 -23.74 -15.99 2.20
CA VAL A 54 -22.85 -16.63 3.19
C VAL A 54 -21.99 -15.58 3.90
N LEU A 55 -21.37 -14.68 3.12
CA LEU A 55 -20.50 -13.63 3.64
C LEU A 55 -21.26 -12.68 4.58
N LEU A 56 -22.48 -12.28 4.22
CA LEU A 56 -23.32 -11.42 5.06
C LEU A 56 -23.68 -12.08 6.41
N ARG A 57 -23.86 -13.40 6.44
CA ARG A 57 -24.07 -14.12 7.72
C ARG A 57 -22.79 -14.14 8.55
N GLY A 58 -21.64 -14.38 7.91
CA GLY A 58 -20.35 -14.40 8.60
C GLY A 58 -19.92 -13.05 9.17
N LEU A 59 -20.39 -11.92 8.60
CA LEU A 59 -20.22 -10.59 9.21
C LEU A 59 -20.85 -10.48 10.62
N GLY A 60 -21.85 -11.31 10.93
CA GLY A 60 -22.45 -11.40 12.26
C GLY A 60 -21.84 -12.46 13.17
N SER A 61 -20.76 -13.14 12.75
CA SER A 61 -20.08 -14.15 13.57
C SER A 61 -19.42 -13.50 14.80
N GLU A 62 -19.38 -14.20 15.93
CA GLU A 62 -18.63 -13.76 17.11
C GLU A 62 -17.11 -13.94 16.95
N VAL A 63 -16.68 -14.76 15.97
CA VAL A 63 -15.27 -15.00 15.66
C VAL A 63 -14.72 -13.90 14.75
N ALA A 64 -13.84 -13.06 15.28
CA ALA A 64 -13.26 -11.92 14.56
C ALA A 64 -12.62 -12.31 13.20
N GLY A 65 -11.86 -13.42 13.16
CA GLY A 65 -11.24 -13.88 11.90
C GLY A 65 -12.26 -14.25 10.81
N VAL A 66 -13.41 -14.82 11.20
CA VAL A 66 -14.51 -15.08 10.24
C VAL A 66 -15.09 -13.76 9.76
N ARG A 67 -15.35 -12.80 10.66
CA ARG A 67 -15.85 -11.47 10.28
C ARG A 67 -14.92 -10.76 9.31
N GLU A 68 -13.62 -10.74 9.59
CA GLU A 68 -12.60 -10.09 8.76
C GLU A 68 -12.51 -10.69 7.36
N LEU A 69 -12.48 -12.03 7.25
CA LEU A 69 -12.48 -12.72 5.97
C LEU A 69 -13.79 -12.47 5.20
N CYS A 70 -14.93 -12.53 5.88
CA CYS A 70 -16.22 -12.25 5.25
C CYS A 70 -16.32 -10.81 4.75
N ASP A 71 -15.82 -9.84 5.50
CA ASP A 71 -15.75 -8.44 5.09
C ASP A 71 -14.88 -8.25 3.83
N HIS A 72 -13.69 -8.86 3.85
CA HIS A 72 -12.76 -8.85 2.72
C HIS A 72 -13.39 -9.43 1.45
N TYR A 73 -13.98 -10.62 1.52
CA TYR A 73 -14.59 -11.24 0.33
C TYR A 73 -15.89 -10.56 -0.07
N ALA A 74 -16.66 -9.97 0.85
CA ALA A 74 -17.84 -9.18 0.49
C ALA A 74 -17.45 -7.97 -0.36
N ARG A 75 -16.29 -7.37 -0.08
CA ARG A 75 -15.72 -6.28 -0.90
C ARG A 75 -15.36 -6.78 -2.30
N ILE A 76 -14.76 -7.96 -2.41
CA ILE A 76 -14.46 -8.59 -3.70
C ILE A 76 -15.74 -8.79 -4.50
N VAL A 77 -16.80 -9.35 -3.90
CA VAL A 77 -18.12 -9.54 -4.56
C VAL A 77 -18.76 -8.22 -4.98
N MET A 78 -18.61 -7.15 -4.20
CA MET A 78 -19.07 -5.82 -4.64
C MET A 78 -18.24 -5.29 -5.81
N SER A 79 -16.93 -5.57 -5.81
CA SER A 79 -15.97 -5.11 -6.83
C SER A 79 -16.04 -5.92 -8.14
N THR A 80 -16.67 -7.09 -8.17
CA THR A 80 -16.83 -7.86 -9.43
C THR A 80 -17.65 -7.11 -10.47
N GLU A 81 -18.47 -6.16 -10.02
CA GLU A 81 -19.31 -5.35 -10.89
C GLU A 81 -18.52 -4.18 -11.53
N TYR A 82 -17.25 -3.94 -11.13
CA TYR A 82 -16.32 -3.00 -11.79
C TYR A 82 -15.80 -3.61 -13.11
N GLY A 83 -15.22 -2.80 -14.04
CA GLY A 83 -14.37 -3.07 -15.24
C GLY A 83 -14.57 -4.29 -16.20
N PRO A 84 -13.86 -4.32 -17.36
CA PRO A 84 -13.96 -5.36 -18.42
C PRO A 84 -13.32 -6.72 -18.06
N PRO A 85 -13.50 -7.81 -18.86
CA PRO A 85 -14.18 -7.92 -20.16
C PRO A 85 -15.71 -8.03 -20.01
N TYR A 86 -16.41 -8.39 -21.06
CA TYR A 86 -17.77 -8.96 -21.05
C TYR A 86 -18.90 -8.02 -21.51
N ASP A 87 -19.13 -8.12 -22.82
CA ASP A 87 -20.41 -8.29 -23.51
C ASP A 87 -21.68 -7.96 -22.71
N ASP A 88 -22.36 -6.91 -23.18
CA ASP A 88 -23.82 -6.77 -23.28
C ASP A 88 -24.68 -6.94 -22.01
N THR A 89 -24.13 -6.93 -20.79
CA THR A 89 -24.98 -6.61 -19.63
C THR A 89 -25.43 -5.15 -19.74
N ILE A 90 -26.73 -4.96 -19.97
CA ILE A 90 -27.34 -3.62 -19.98
C ILE A 90 -27.02 -3.00 -18.62
N GLN A 91 -26.46 -1.79 -18.61
CA GLN A 91 -26.10 -1.02 -17.41
C GLN A 91 -27.18 -1.07 -16.30
N GLU A 92 -28.45 -1.18 -16.69
CA GLU A 92 -29.61 -1.38 -15.83
C GLU A 92 -29.55 -2.64 -14.95
N GLU A 93 -29.11 -3.78 -15.49
CA GLU A 93 -29.02 -5.04 -14.73
C GLU A 93 -27.92 -4.96 -13.67
N ARG A 94 -26.75 -4.41 -14.03
CA ARG A 94 -25.64 -4.12 -13.09
C ARG A 94 -26.10 -3.21 -11.97
N SER A 95 -26.85 -2.16 -12.32
CA SER A 95 -27.47 -1.27 -11.34
C SER A 95 -28.37 -2.02 -10.37
N ALA A 96 -29.21 -2.92 -10.88
CA ALA A 96 -30.09 -3.71 -10.05
C ALA A 96 -29.32 -4.68 -9.12
N TYR A 97 -28.21 -5.30 -9.57
CA TYR A 97 -27.38 -6.16 -8.71
C TYR A 97 -26.73 -5.36 -7.57
N VAL A 98 -26.07 -4.26 -7.90
CA VAL A 98 -25.43 -3.36 -6.91
C VAL A 98 -26.46 -2.84 -5.92
N GLN A 99 -27.62 -2.40 -6.41
CA GLN A 99 -28.70 -1.92 -5.56
C GLN A 99 -29.16 -2.97 -4.55
N ARG A 100 -29.41 -4.20 -5.00
CA ARG A 100 -29.85 -5.29 -4.12
C ARG A 100 -28.77 -5.67 -3.11
N ARG A 101 -27.52 -5.87 -3.54
CA ARG A 101 -26.41 -6.27 -2.66
C ARG A 101 -26.10 -5.17 -1.63
N THR A 102 -26.09 -3.91 -2.05
CA THR A 102 -25.92 -2.77 -1.14
C THR A 102 -27.01 -2.76 -0.07
N ALA A 103 -28.29 -2.92 -0.45
CA ALA A 103 -29.40 -2.94 0.51
C ALA A 103 -29.31 -4.10 1.51
N GLN A 104 -28.75 -5.26 1.12
CA GLN A 104 -28.52 -6.40 2.02
C GLN A 104 -27.30 -6.20 2.92
N LEU A 105 -26.27 -5.51 2.44
CA LEU A 105 -25.01 -5.30 3.13
C LEU A 105 -25.10 -4.26 4.24
N LEU A 106 -25.76 -3.12 3.99
CA LEU A 106 -25.80 -1.99 4.92
C LEU A 106 -26.32 -2.35 6.33
N PRO A 107 -27.35 -3.19 6.51
CA PRO A 107 -27.76 -3.63 7.84
C PRO A 107 -26.65 -4.35 8.63
N ALA A 108 -25.90 -5.24 7.97
CA ALA A 108 -24.78 -5.95 8.61
C ALA A 108 -23.66 -4.97 9.02
N LEU A 109 -23.32 -4.04 8.13
CA LEU A 109 -22.31 -3.01 8.40
C LEU A 109 -22.74 -2.02 9.48
N THR A 110 -24.04 -1.71 9.58
CA THR A 110 -24.58 -0.81 10.60
C THR A 110 -24.22 -1.27 12.01
N SER A 111 -24.29 -2.57 12.29
CA SER A 111 -23.94 -3.12 13.60
C SER A 111 -22.45 -2.91 13.90
N LEU A 112 -21.59 -3.24 12.92
CA LEU A 112 -20.13 -3.14 13.05
C LEU A 112 -19.66 -1.69 13.21
N VAL A 113 -20.29 -0.75 12.49
CA VAL A 113 -19.94 0.66 12.61
C VAL A 113 -20.40 1.23 13.95
N ARG A 114 -21.59 0.85 14.42
CA ARG A 114 -22.10 1.31 15.74
C ARG A 114 -21.32 0.72 16.92
N SER A 115 -20.79 -0.49 16.80
CA SER A 115 -19.94 -1.08 17.84
C SER A 115 -18.51 -0.52 17.83
N GLY A 116 -18.14 0.24 16.78
CA GLY A 116 -16.78 0.74 16.59
C GLY A 116 -15.81 -0.30 16.03
N GLU A 117 -16.28 -1.50 15.70
CA GLU A 117 -15.47 -2.55 15.06
C GLU A 117 -15.07 -2.18 13.63
N LYS A 118 -15.85 -1.30 12.97
CA LYS A 118 -15.53 -0.79 11.63
C LYS A 118 -15.71 0.73 11.57
N SER A 119 -14.79 1.42 10.89
CA SER A 119 -14.92 2.86 10.61
C SER A 119 -16.01 3.11 9.57
N LEU A 120 -16.87 4.12 9.79
CA LEU A 120 -17.87 4.55 8.81
C LEU A 120 -17.21 4.98 7.50
N LEU A 121 -16.12 5.73 7.58
CA LEU A 121 -15.43 6.26 6.40
C LEU A 121 -14.76 5.14 5.60
N ARG A 122 -14.08 4.19 6.27
CA ARG A 122 -13.55 2.99 5.59
C ARG A 122 -14.66 2.15 4.99
N THR A 123 -15.78 2.03 5.69
CA THR A 123 -16.95 1.33 5.17
C THR A 123 -17.45 1.97 3.87
N VAL A 124 -17.53 3.30 3.84
CA VAL A 124 -17.97 4.01 2.65
C VAL A 124 -16.94 3.87 1.53
N ASP A 125 -15.67 4.18 1.76
CA ASP A 125 -14.61 4.13 0.74
C ASP A 125 -14.35 2.71 0.20
N ASP A 126 -14.21 1.72 1.09
CA ASP A 126 -13.74 0.39 0.69
C ASP A 126 -14.86 -0.53 0.23
N GLN A 127 -16.10 -0.32 0.68
CA GLN A 127 -17.17 -1.32 0.58
C GLN A 127 -18.42 -0.84 -0.15
N VAL A 128 -18.81 0.42 0.04
CA VAL A 128 -20.09 0.95 -0.44
C VAL A 128 -19.90 1.80 -1.69
N HIS A 129 -18.78 2.52 -1.79
CA HIS A 129 -18.40 3.21 -3.00
C HIS A 129 -17.91 2.19 -4.03
N VAL A 130 -18.70 1.97 -5.08
CA VAL A 130 -18.30 1.21 -6.26
C VAL A 130 -18.22 2.19 -7.42
N GLU A 131 -17.00 2.43 -7.91
CA GLU A 131 -16.72 3.35 -9.00
C GLU A 131 -17.56 3.00 -10.25
N ASP A 132 -18.04 4.03 -10.97
CA ASP A 132 -19.01 3.97 -12.08
C ASP A 132 -20.41 3.41 -11.77
N LEU A 133 -20.62 2.88 -10.56
CA LEU A 133 -21.89 2.30 -10.11
C LEU A 133 -22.54 3.10 -8.99
N ALA A 134 -21.90 4.15 -8.49
CA ALA A 134 -22.55 5.10 -7.60
C ALA A 134 -23.65 5.92 -8.33
N ASP A 135 -23.74 5.86 -9.67
CA ASP A 135 -24.88 6.32 -10.49
C ASP A 135 -26.03 5.30 -10.52
N CYS A 136 -25.73 4.06 -10.11
CA CYS A 136 -26.54 2.87 -10.28
C CYS A 136 -27.02 2.30 -8.92
N ALA A 137 -26.34 2.64 -7.83
CA ALA A 137 -26.71 2.32 -6.47
C ALA A 137 -27.86 3.22 -5.98
N PRO A 138 -28.70 2.75 -5.05
CA PRO A 138 -29.78 3.56 -4.48
C PRO A 138 -29.15 4.59 -3.53
N GLN A 139 -28.76 5.74 -4.08
CA GLN A 139 -28.14 6.86 -3.35
C GLN A 139 -28.86 7.12 -2.02
N ARG A 140 -30.19 7.08 -2.06
CA ARG A 140 -31.05 7.25 -0.90
C ARG A 140 -30.82 6.23 0.24
N VAL A 141 -30.61 4.95 -0.04
CA VAL A 141 -30.45 3.93 1.02
C VAL A 141 -29.09 4.08 1.71
N VAL A 142 -28.05 4.45 0.95
CA VAL A 142 -26.73 4.74 1.52
C VAL A 142 -26.78 6.04 2.34
N GLU A 143 -27.45 7.09 1.85
CA GLU A 143 -27.68 8.32 2.59
C GLU A 143 -28.46 8.08 3.89
N GLU A 144 -29.53 7.28 3.85
CA GLU A 144 -30.30 6.88 5.03
C GLU A 144 -29.43 6.10 6.03
N PHE A 145 -28.55 5.21 5.55
CA PHE A 145 -27.56 4.52 6.38
C PHE A 145 -26.57 5.48 7.05
N ILE A 146 -25.96 6.39 6.28
CA ILE A 146 -24.99 7.38 6.80
C ILE A 146 -25.67 8.25 7.86
N ALA A 147 -26.86 8.77 7.58
CA ALA A 147 -27.64 9.54 8.53
C ALA A 147 -27.98 8.72 9.79
N ALA A 148 -28.38 7.46 9.65
CA ALA A 148 -28.72 6.59 10.78
C ALA A 148 -27.53 6.26 11.71
N VAL A 149 -26.29 6.46 11.25
CA VAL A 149 -25.06 6.14 11.98
C VAL A 149 -24.35 7.40 12.48
N ALA A 150 -24.40 8.51 11.73
CA ALA A 150 -23.61 9.71 12.00
C ALA A 150 -24.42 11.00 12.16
N ALA A 151 -25.76 10.95 12.17
CA ALA A 151 -26.68 12.09 12.18
C ALA A 151 -26.17 13.33 12.93
N GLY A 152 -26.02 14.44 12.20
CA GLY A 152 -25.71 15.77 12.74
C GLY A 152 -24.25 15.98 13.13
N SER A 153 -23.35 15.05 12.79
CA SER A 153 -21.91 15.19 13.01
C SER A 153 -21.16 15.54 11.72
N PRO A 154 -19.96 16.15 11.81
CA PRO A 154 -19.08 16.34 10.65
C PRO A 154 -18.77 15.03 9.91
N LEU A 155 -18.76 13.91 10.62
CA LEU A 155 -18.55 12.58 10.06
C LEU A 155 -19.65 12.19 9.05
N GLU A 156 -20.89 12.62 9.27
CA GLU A 156 -21.98 12.42 8.31
C GLU A 156 -21.67 13.11 6.98
N LEU A 157 -21.24 14.37 7.05
CA LEU A 157 -20.90 15.15 5.87
C LEU A 157 -19.68 14.57 5.14
N ALA A 158 -18.62 14.22 5.87
CA ALA A 158 -17.44 13.56 5.30
C ALA A 158 -17.80 12.25 4.59
N ALA A 159 -18.61 11.39 5.23
CA ALA A 159 -19.07 10.13 4.64
C ALA A 159 -19.95 10.34 3.40
N ARG A 160 -20.79 11.38 3.39
CA ARG A 160 -21.59 11.73 2.20
C ARG A 160 -20.71 12.20 1.04
N ILE A 161 -19.73 13.08 1.31
CA ILE A 161 -18.77 13.52 0.28
C ILE A 161 -17.99 12.32 -0.28
N ALA A 162 -17.50 11.44 0.59
CA ALA A 162 -16.77 10.22 0.23
C ALA A 162 -17.61 9.30 -0.68
N TYR A 163 -18.85 9.02 -0.28
CA TYR A 163 -19.74 8.13 -1.05
C TYR A 163 -20.01 8.66 -2.46
N LEU A 164 -20.20 9.98 -2.57
CA LEU A 164 -20.67 10.62 -3.78
C LEU A 164 -19.54 11.07 -4.69
N ASP A 165 -18.32 11.00 -4.17
CA ASP A 165 -17.07 11.27 -4.87
C ASP A 165 -17.08 12.64 -5.55
N GLY A 166 -17.72 13.58 -4.85
CA GLY A 166 -17.99 14.93 -5.34
C GLY A 166 -18.69 15.00 -6.67
N ARG A 167 -19.76 14.28 -6.97
CA ARG A 167 -20.56 14.66 -8.15
C ARG A 167 -21.36 15.95 -7.90
N ALA A 168 -21.30 16.90 -8.83
CA ALA A 168 -21.90 18.24 -8.66
C ALA A 168 -23.44 18.20 -8.51
N ALA A 169 -24.09 17.20 -9.13
CA ALA A 169 -25.54 17.02 -9.10
C ALA A 169 -26.12 16.77 -7.68
N TRP A 170 -25.27 16.46 -6.71
CA TRP A 170 -25.68 16.21 -5.34
C TRP A 170 -25.59 17.43 -4.41
N GLU A 171 -24.85 18.47 -4.77
CA GLU A 171 -24.64 19.62 -3.89
C GLU A 171 -26.00 20.28 -3.54
N PRO A 172 -26.40 20.30 -2.24
CA PRO A 172 -27.64 20.97 -1.86
C PRO A 172 -27.62 22.46 -2.24
N PRO A 173 -28.78 23.09 -2.51
CA PRO A 173 -28.84 24.50 -2.85
C PRO A 173 -28.15 25.38 -1.80
N GLY A 174 -27.07 26.06 -2.20
CA GLY A 174 -26.30 26.96 -1.33
C GLY A 174 -25.08 26.31 -0.66
N GLU A 175 -24.89 25.00 -0.83
CA GLU A 175 -23.66 24.29 -0.44
C GLU A 175 -22.78 24.09 -1.68
N SER A 176 -21.46 24.07 -1.50
CA SER A 176 -20.54 23.68 -2.55
C SER A 176 -19.35 22.92 -1.99
N VAL A 177 -18.86 21.92 -2.72
CA VAL A 177 -17.68 21.15 -2.28
C VAL A 177 -16.45 22.06 -2.14
N VAL A 178 -16.34 23.10 -2.98
CA VAL A 178 -15.29 24.13 -2.84
C VAL A 178 -15.38 24.86 -1.49
N GLY A 179 -16.59 25.17 -1.01
CA GLY A 179 -16.81 25.80 0.30
C GLY A 179 -16.37 24.91 1.47
N TYR A 180 -16.43 23.58 1.31
CA TYR A 180 -16.02 22.63 2.35
C TYR A 180 -14.52 22.55 2.60
N LEU A 181 -13.69 23.13 1.73
CA LEU A 181 -12.25 23.30 1.99
C LEU A 181 -11.97 24.18 3.23
N ASP A 182 -12.93 25.04 3.60
CA ASP A 182 -12.87 25.94 4.76
C ASP A 182 -13.62 25.40 5.99
N HIS A 183 -14.10 24.15 5.96
CA HIS A 183 -14.86 23.55 7.06
C HIS A 183 -14.02 23.44 8.35
N ALA A 184 -14.66 23.43 9.52
CA ALA A 184 -13.95 23.35 10.80
C ALA A 184 -13.31 21.97 11.04
N ASP A 185 -13.89 20.92 10.47
CA ASP A 185 -13.45 19.52 10.60
C ASP A 185 -12.48 19.12 9.47
N ASP A 186 -11.34 18.51 9.80
CA ASP A 186 -10.30 18.15 8.85
C ASP A 186 -10.70 17.03 7.89
N MET A 187 -11.52 16.06 8.32
CA MET A 187 -11.98 14.99 7.43
C MET A 187 -12.93 15.51 6.37
N VAL A 188 -13.82 16.44 6.72
CA VAL A 188 -14.70 17.11 5.73
C VAL A 188 -13.86 17.83 4.68
N ARG A 189 -12.82 18.55 5.10
CA ARG A 189 -11.91 19.26 4.19
C ARG A 189 -11.15 18.31 3.28
N ALA A 190 -10.61 17.23 3.83
CA ALA A 190 -9.85 16.23 3.09
C ALA A 190 -10.71 15.55 2.01
N TYR A 191 -11.92 15.09 2.37
CA TYR A 191 -12.83 14.48 1.39
C TYR A 191 -13.31 15.49 0.35
N ALA A 192 -13.56 16.75 0.73
CA ALA A 192 -13.89 17.79 -0.23
C ALA A 192 -12.75 18.02 -1.24
N ALA A 193 -11.51 18.04 -0.76
CA ALA A 193 -10.34 18.20 -1.61
C ALA A 193 -10.10 16.99 -2.52
N ARG A 194 -10.20 15.76 -2.02
CA ARG A 194 -10.14 14.53 -2.84
C ARG A 194 -11.20 14.51 -3.93
N ALA A 195 -12.42 14.86 -3.56
CA ALA A 195 -13.55 14.93 -4.49
C ALA A 195 -13.33 15.98 -5.60
N LEU A 196 -12.81 17.16 -5.27
CA LEU A 196 -12.41 18.17 -6.26
C LEU A 196 -11.24 17.68 -7.12
N GLY A 197 -10.27 16.98 -6.53
CA GLY A 197 -9.18 16.35 -7.26
C GLY A 197 -9.67 15.45 -8.39
N LYS A 198 -10.69 14.61 -8.11
CA LYS A 198 -11.32 13.76 -9.12
C LYS A 198 -12.02 14.56 -10.22
N ARG A 199 -12.85 15.56 -9.86
CA ARG A 199 -13.53 16.42 -10.85
C ARG A 199 -12.54 17.09 -11.80
N TYR A 200 -11.48 17.68 -11.24
CA TYR A 200 -10.45 18.34 -12.05
C TYR A 200 -9.63 17.33 -12.86
N CYS A 201 -9.48 16.08 -12.41
CA CYS A 201 -8.80 15.03 -13.16
C CYS A 201 -9.59 14.63 -14.43
N ASP A 202 -10.93 14.62 -14.37
CA ASP A 202 -11.77 14.31 -15.55
C ASP A 202 -11.65 15.39 -16.64
N ALA A 203 -11.01 15.03 -17.76
CA ALA A 203 -10.83 15.91 -18.92
C ALA A 203 -12.15 16.30 -19.62
N ARG A 204 -13.27 15.65 -19.29
CA ARG A 204 -14.60 15.99 -19.83
C ARG A 204 -15.28 17.15 -19.09
N GLU A 205 -14.80 17.49 -17.88
CA GLU A 205 -15.37 18.55 -17.07
C GLU A 205 -14.57 19.85 -17.19
N GLU A 206 -15.18 20.90 -17.74
CA GLU A 206 -14.65 22.26 -17.65
C GLU A 206 -15.16 22.93 -16.37
N LEU A 207 -14.27 23.03 -15.37
CA LEU A 207 -14.59 23.59 -14.05
C LEU A 207 -14.14 25.04 -13.92
N SER A 208 -14.88 25.80 -13.12
CA SER A 208 -14.52 27.16 -12.71
C SER A 208 -14.24 27.18 -11.21
N PRO A 209 -13.09 27.70 -10.76
CA PRO A 209 -12.02 28.31 -11.57
C PRO A 209 -11.19 27.27 -12.35
N PRO A 210 -10.42 27.67 -13.39
CA PRO A 210 -9.47 26.79 -14.06
C PRO A 210 -8.44 26.19 -13.09
N ILE A 211 -7.89 25.03 -13.43
CA ILE A 211 -7.01 24.26 -12.53
C ILE A 211 -5.75 25.03 -12.06
N PRO A 212 -5.04 25.86 -12.85
CA PRO A 212 -3.92 26.65 -12.31
C PRO A 212 -4.36 27.62 -11.19
N GLU A 213 -5.49 28.30 -11.40
CA GLU A 213 -6.04 29.22 -10.40
C GLU A 213 -6.53 28.48 -9.16
N PHE A 214 -7.16 27.30 -9.35
CA PHE A 214 -7.59 26.46 -8.25
C PHE A 214 -6.40 25.94 -7.43
N VAL A 215 -5.36 25.42 -8.07
CA VAL A 215 -4.15 24.91 -7.41
C VAL A 215 -3.43 26.03 -6.66
N SER A 216 -3.36 27.24 -7.21
CA SER A 216 -2.82 28.40 -6.50
C SER A 216 -3.60 28.70 -5.21
N ARG A 217 -4.94 28.68 -5.27
CA ARG A 217 -5.80 28.88 -4.08
C ARG A 217 -5.69 27.74 -3.07
N LEU A 218 -5.67 26.49 -3.54
CA LEU A 218 -5.49 25.29 -2.72
C LEU A 218 -4.16 25.36 -1.98
N THR A 219 -3.08 25.75 -2.66
CA THR A 219 -1.74 25.91 -2.08
C THR A 219 -1.72 26.92 -0.96
N ALA A 220 -2.34 28.10 -1.16
CA ALA A 220 -2.44 29.12 -0.12
C ALA A 220 -3.21 28.61 1.11
N LYS A 221 -4.30 27.86 0.90
CA LYS A 221 -5.06 27.23 1.98
C LYS A 221 -4.27 26.15 2.71
N GLU A 222 -3.56 25.29 1.97
CA GLU A 222 -2.70 24.23 2.54
C GLU A 222 -1.59 24.82 3.42
N ILE A 223 -0.96 25.91 2.96
CA ILE A 223 0.08 26.62 3.72
C ILE A 223 -0.47 27.14 5.06
N GLU A 224 -1.67 27.72 5.06
CA GLU A 224 -2.30 28.25 6.26
C GLU A 224 -2.80 27.14 7.20
N ARG A 225 -3.41 26.09 6.65
CA ARG A 225 -3.96 24.96 7.39
C ARG A 225 -3.82 23.69 6.53
N PRO A 226 -2.83 22.82 6.81
CA PRO A 226 -2.62 21.60 6.03
C PRO A 226 -3.79 20.62 6.02
N GLY A 227 -3.71 19.64 5.13
CA GLY A 227 -4.63 18.49 5.06
C GLY A 227 -5.59 18.49 3.87
N ILE A 228 -5.33 19.28 2.82
CA ILE A 228 -6.15 19.30 1.60
C ILE A 228 -5.36 19.07 0.31
N ALA A 229 -4.08 19.45 0.26
CA ALA A 229 -3.28 19.29 -0.96
C ALA A 229 -2.99 17.82 -1.30
N GLY A 230 -2.64 16.99 -0.30
CA GLY A 230 -2.46 15.54 -0.48
C GLY A 230 -3.74 14.85 -0.96
N PRO A 231 -4.87 15.04 -0.26
CA PRO A 231 -6.17 14.53 -0.71
C PRO A 231 -6.54 14.94 -2.13
N PHE A 232 -6.35 16.21 -2.51
CA PHE A 232 -6.58 16.66 -3.88
C PHE A 232 -5.67 15.96 -4.89
N PHE A 233 -4.36 15.90 -4.60
CA PHE A 233 -3.34 15.36 -5.50
C PHE A 233 -3.41 13.83 -5.67
N SER A 234 -4.07 13.12 -4.75
CA SER A 234 -4.17 11.65 -4.77
C SER A 234 -4.77 11.08 -6.06
N ASN A 235 -5.72 11.78 -6.68
CA ASN A 235 -6.32 11.34 -7.96
C ASN A 235 -5.41 11.57 -9.17
N TRP A 236 -4.31 12.28 -8.98
CA TRP A 236 -3.32 12.60 -10.01
C TRP A 236 -2.04 11.77 -9.84
N TYR A 237 -1.76 11.28 -8.64
CA TYR A 237 -0.57 10.49 -8.36
C TYR A 237 -0.51 9.22 -9.22
N GLY A 238 0.69 8.87 -9.70
CA GLY A 238 0.90 7.78 -10.66
C GLY A 238 0.70 8.24 -12.11
N PHE A 239 -0.22 7.59 -12.84
CA PHE A 239 -0.39 7.82 -14.28
C PHE A 239 -0.93 9.23 -14.65
N GLY A 240 -1.54 9.95 -13.71
CA GLY A 240 -2.09 11.29 -13.94
C GLY A 240 -1.12 12.44 -13.65
N MET A 241 0.11 12.16 -13.21
CA MET A 241 0.98 13.19 -12.63
C MET A 241 1.49 14.17 -13.69
N GLU A 242 1.81 13.66 -14.89
CA GLU A 242 2.23 14.49 -16.02
C GLU A 242 1.09 15.43 -16.47
N ASP A 243 -0.14 14.92 -16.54
CA ASP A 243 -1.34 15.71 -16.88
C ASP A 243 -1.61 16.79 -15.83
N PHE A 244 -1.44 16.47 -14.55
CA PHE A 244 -1.52 17.46 -13.47
C PHE A 244 -0.49 18.58 -13.66
N ALA A 245 0.78 18.23 -13.89
CA ALA A 245 1.85 19.20 -14.03
C ALA A 245 1.61 20.16 -15.21
N GLU A 246 1.16 19.62 -16.35
CA GLU A 246 0.79 20.39 -17.53
C GLU A 246 -0.41 21.29 -17.26
N ARG A 247 -1.53 20.72 -16.79
CA ARG A 247 -2.78 21.46 -16.65
C ARG A 247 -2.73 22.49 -15.53
N ALA A 248 -2.11 22.17 -14.40
CA ALA A 248 -1.95 23.08 -13.28
C ALA A 248 -0.81 24.11 -13.49
N GLU A 249 -0.01 23.95 -14.55
CA GLU A 249 1.15 24.80 -14.87
C GLU A 249 2.19 24.84 -13.74
N VAL A 250 2.48 23.70 -13.12
CA VAL A 250 3.46 23.57 -12.03
C VAL A 250 4.51 22.51 -12.31
N GLN A 251 5.67 22.63 -11.68
CA GLN A 251 6.56 21.50 -11.46
C GLN A 251 6.17 20.87 -10.13
N VAL A 252 5.74 19.61 -10.15
CA VAL A 252 5.15 18.94 -8.97
C VAL A 252 6.10 18.98 -7.80
N GLU A 253 7.38 18.67 -8.02
CA GLU A 253 8.37 18.61 -6.96
C GLU A 253 8.64 19.97 -6.31
N ASP A 254 8.69 21.04 -7.11
CA ASP A 254 8.82 22.41 -6.62
C ASP A 254 7.57 22.89 -5.89
N TRP A 255 6.39 22.46 -6.36
CA TRP A 255 5.12 22.75 -5.72
C TRP A 255 5.03 22.10 -4.32
N LEU A 256 5.36 20.81 -4.21
CA LEU A 256 5.45 20.10 -2.93
C LEU A 256 6.47 20.77 -1.99
N CYS A 257 7.67 21.11 -2.49
CA CYS A 257 8.67 21.81 -1.70
C CYS A 257 8.19 23.20 -1.22
N THR A 258 7.42 23.91 -2.04
CA THR A 258 6.86 25.21 -1.68
C THR A 258 5.90 25.08 -0.50
N ILE A 259 5.02 24.08 -0.53
CA ILE A 259 4.10 23.78 0.59
C ILE A 259 4.90 23.40 1.84
N LEU A 260 5.83 22.45 1.74
CA LEU A 260 6.62 21.96 2.88
C LEU A 260 7.48 23.05 3.52
N ALA A 261 7.97 24.01 2.73
CA ALA A 261 8.76 25.13 3.22
C ALA A 261 7.92 26.18 3.96
N GLN A 262 6.65 26.35 3.56
CA GLN A 262 5.82 27.49 3.99
C GLN A 262 4.69 27.12 4.95
N ARG A 263 4.29 25.84 5.03
CA ARG A 263 3.19 25.39 5.88
C ARG A 263 3.38 25.80 7.33
N LYS A 264 2.30 26.28 7.96
CA LYS A 264 2.33 26.82 9.33
C LYS A 264 2.13 25.79 10.43
N HIS A 265 1.58 24.63 10.07
CA HIS A 265 1.23 23.57 11.01
C HIS A 265 1.67 22.20 10.46
N PRO A 266 1.72 21.16 11.31
CA PRO A 266 1.84 19.78 10.85
C PRO A 266 0.61 19.37 10.02
N GLU A 267 0.80 18.36 9.17
CA GLU A 267 -0.30 17.73 8.46
C GLU A 267 -1.21 16.94 9.43
N PRO A 268 -2.55 17.07 9.36
CA PRO A 268 -3.45 16.25 10.15
C PRO A 268 -3.51 14.81 9.62
N ASP A 269 -3.88 13.85 10.47
CA ASP A 269 -4.20 12.50 10.03
C ASP A 269 -5.52 12.50 9.26
N THR A 270 -5.44 12.32 7.94
CA THR A 270 -6.60 12.27 7.03
C THR A 270 -6.99 10.85 6.66
N LEU A 271 -6.43 9.81 7.29
CA LEU A 271 -6.83 8.44 6.99
C LEU A 271 -8.27 8.17 7.47
N PRO A 272 -9.10 7.45 6.68
CA PRO A 272 -8.74 6.70 5.47
C PRO A 272 -8.89 7.47 4.16
N CYS A 273 -9.23 8.77 4.18
CA CYS A 273 -9.57 9.54 2.99
C CYS A 273 -8.48 9.46 1.93
N SER A 274 -7.24 9.73 2.34
CA SER A 274 -6.09 9.81 1.46
C SER A 274 -4.80 10.02 2.26
N ASN A 275 -3.67 9.74 1.62
CA ASN A 275 -2.34 10.13 2.05
C ASN A 275 -2.11 11.65 1.94
N GLY A 276 -1.25 12.17 2.81
CA GLY A 276 -0.87 13.57 2.83
C GLY A 276 0.27 13.95 1.88
N ILE A 277 0.61 15.24 1.83
CA ILE A 277 1.75 15.78 1.06
C ILE A 277 3.07 15.16 1.49
N ASP A 278 3.24 14.84 2.77
CA ASP A 278 4.49 14.25 3.27
C ASP A 278 4.72 12.86 2.63
N PHE A 279 3.66 12.06 2.51
CA PHE A 279 3.72 10.78 1.80
C PHE A 279 4.14 10.97 0.33
N PHE A 280 3.44 11.84 -0.40
CA PHE A 280 3.76 12.06 -1.82
C PHE A 280 5.17 12.64 -2.02
N ALA A 281 5.64 13.47 -1.09
CA ALA A 281 6.99 14.01 -1.14
C ALA A 281 8.06 12.92 -1.02
N HIS A 282 7.93 11.94 -0.10
CA HIS A 282 8.95 10.88 -0.03
C HIS A 282 8.95 9.98 -1.26
N GLU A 283 7.77 9.63 -1.76
CA GLU A 283 7.62 8.76 -2.93
C GLU A 283 8.26 9.41 -4.17
N ILE A 284 7.95 10.70 -4.39
CA ILE A 284 8.40 11.42 -5.58
C ILE A 284 9.89 11.78 -5.46
N PHE A 285 10.39 12.16 -4.29
CA PHE A 285 11.76 12.64 -4.15
C PHE A 285 12.82 11.54 -4.08
N GLY A 286 12.44 10.26 -3.94
CA GLY A 286 13.40 9.18 -3.69
C GLY A 286 14.49 8.99 -4.75
N GLY A 287 14.21 9.38 -6.00
CA GLY A 287 15.18 9.37 -7.10
C GLY A 287 15.96 10.67 -7.29
N TYR A 288 15.70 11.71 -6.49
CA TYR A 288 16.18 13.07 -6.74
C TYR A 288 16.92 13.65 -5.51
N PRO A 289 18.24 13.43 -5.41
CA PRO A 289 19.07 13.90 -4.29
C PRO A 289 18.94 15.40 -4.02
N GLY A 290 18.73 16.23 -5.05
CA GLY A 290 18.51 17.66 -4.90
C GLY A 290 17.28 18.02 -4.06
N TYR A 291 16.18 17.29 -4.23
CA TYR A 291 14.96 17.51 -3.43
C TYR A 291 15.09 16.91 -2.02
N VAL A 292 15.74 15.76 -1.88
CA VAL A 292 16.08 15.19 -0.56
C VAL A 292 16.96 16.16 0.24
N ARG A 293 17.94 16.81 -0.40
CA ARG A 293 18.76 17.86 0.23
C ARG A 293 17.89 19.03 0.69
N ARG A 294 16.94 19.49 -0.13
CA ARG A 294 16.01 20.56 0.27
C ARG A 294 15.18 20.17 1.48
N LEU A 295 14.69 18.93 1.58
CA LEU A 295 13.98 18.45 2.77
C LEU A 295 14.83 18.61 4.04
N LEU A 296 16.11 18.22 3.97
CA LEU A 296 17.06 18.39 5.06
C LEU A 296 17.26 19.86 5.43
N ASP A 297 17.46 20.73 4.42
CA ASP A 297 17.69 22.16 4.62
C ASP A 297 16.46 22.86 5.25
N MET A 298 15.26 22.35 4.98
CA MET A 298 14.00 22.79 5.60
C MET A 298 13.78 22.23 7.01
N GLY A 299 14.61 21.28 7.47
CA GLY A 299 14.49 20.63 8.78
C GLY A 299 13.59 19.38 8.81
N HIS A 300 13.08 18.92 7.67
CA HIS A 300 12.22 17.73 7.56
C HIS A 300 13.05 16.44 7.52
N ARG A 301 13.78 16.14 8.61
CA ARG A 301 14.78 15.06 8.64
C ARG A 301 14.19 13.65 8.51
N GLU A 302 13.06 13.38 9.17
CA GLU A 302 12.37 12.09 9.08
C GLU A 302 11.91 11.83 7.64
N LEU A 303 11.26 12.83 7.03
CA LEU A 303 10.83 12.77 5.64
C LEU A 303 12.02 12.66 4.67
N ALA A 304 13.14 13.33 4.95
CA ALA A 304 14.33 13.24 4.12
C ALA A 304 14.95 11.84 4.14
N VAL A 305 14.99 11.15 5.29
CA VAL A 305 15.49 9.77 5.32
C VAL A 305 14.50 8.80 4.69
N GLU A 306 13.19 9.07 4.77
CA GLU A 306 12.19 8.33 3.99
C GLU A 306 12.48 8.41 2.51
N ALA A 307 12.52 9.63 1.95
CA ALA A 307 12.83 9.85 0.55
C ALA A 307 14.19 9.24 0.16
N ALA A 308 15.25 9.52 0.91
CA ALA A 308 16.61 9.04 0.61
C ALA A 308 16.73 7.50 0.59
N THR A 309 15.78 6.78 1.19
CA THR A 309 15.80 5.32 1.30
C THR A 309 14.66 4.62 0.56
N GLU A 310 13.82 5.36 -0.17
CA GLU A 310 12.66 4.87 -0.91
C GLU A 310 13.06 3.93 -2.06
N ILE A 311 14.06 4.37 -2.84
CA ILE A 311 14.51 3.63 -4.00
C ILE A 311 15.47 2.52 -3.58
N ASP A 312 15.09 1.25 -3.76
CA ASP A 312 15.90 0.07 -3.38
C ASP A 312 17.11 -0.16 -4.32
N TYR A 313 17.86 0.87 -4.71
CA TYR A 313 19.13 0.78 -5.44
C TYR A 313 19.99 2.03 -5.25
N GLU A 314 21.20 2.01 -5.80
CA GLU A 314 22.11 3.17 -5.74
C GLU A 314 21.59 4.32 -6.60
N VAL A 315 21.44 5.51 -6.00
CA VAL A 315 21.06 6.75 -6.67
C VAL A 315 22.29 7.66 -6.67
N ALA A 316 22.69 8.11 -7.86
CA ALA A 316 23.81 9.04 -8.00
C ALA A 316 23.64 10.25 -7.07
N ASP A 317 24.73 10.71 -6.45
CA ASP A 317 24.76 11.85 -5.52
C ASP A 317 23.94 11.74 -4.21
N MET A 318 23.28 10.60 -3.95
CA MET A 318 22.56 10.38 -2.69
C MET A 318 23.48 9.98 -1.53
N GLU A 319 24.63 9.35 -1.82
CA GLU A 319 25.56 8.86 -0.78
C GLU A 319 25.98 9.93 0.25
N PRO A 320 26.37 11.17 -0.13
CA PRO A 320 26.75 12.20 0.83
C PRO A 320 25.60 12.60 1.77
N ILE A 321 24.37 12.59 1.25
CA ILE A 321 23.16 12.90 2.03
C ILE A 321 22.91 11.79 3.07
N LEU A 322 22.99 10.53 2.65
CA LEU A 322 22.83 9.38 3.55
C LEU A 322 23.93 9.35 4.63
N VAL A 323 25.16 9.76 4.31
CA VAL A 323 26.23 9.89 5.31
C VAL A 323 25.89 10.95 6.34
N GLU A 324 25.35 12.10 5.92
CA GLU A 324 24.91 13.13 6.85
C GLU A 324 23.77 12.65 7.75
N LEU A 325 22.73 12.03 7.17
CA LEU A 325 21.62 11.40 7.90
C LEU A 325 22.12 10.31 8.87
N GLY A 326 23.14 9.56 8.49
CA GLY A 326 23.82 8.56 9.32
C GLY A 326 24.45 9.14 10.58
N ASN A 327 24.75 10.44 10.62
CA ASN A 327 25.24 11.14 11.82
C ASN A 327 24.11 11.65 12.73
N SER A 328 22.84 11.42 12.40
CA SER A 328 21.72 11.86 13.23
C SER A 328 21.79 11.28 14.64
N ALA A 329 21.43 12.09 15.64
CA ALA A 329 21.27 11.62 17.02
C ALA A 329 20.03 10.72 17.16
N GLU A 330 19.05 10.88 16.27
CA GLU A 330 17.85 10.06 16.24
C GLU A 330 18.18 8.66 15.71
N ALA A 331 17.91 7.65 16.54
CA ALA A 331 18.31 6.27 16.29
C ALA A 331 17.72 5.73 14.99
N GLU A 332 16.44 6.04 14.70
CA GLU A 332 15.76 5.53 13.51
C GLU A 332 16.32 6.11 12.22
N ILE A 333 16.54 7.43 12.17
CA ILE A 333 17.17 8.11 11.03
C ILE A 333 18.57 7.54 10.77
N CYS A 334 19.38 7.47 11.82
CA CYS A 334 20.73 6.91 11.74
C CYS A 334 20.69 5.47 11.21
N ARG A 335 19.81 4.63 11.77
CA ARG A 335 19.67 3.21 11.39
C ARG A 335 19.29 3.07 9.92
N ARG A 336 18.23 3.73 9.46
CA ARG A 336 17.75 3.65 8.07
C ARG A 336 18.82 4.08 7.07
N ALA A 337 19.47 5.21 7.31
CA ALA A 337 20.53 5.71 6.45
C ALA A 337 21.75 4.76 6.41
N CYS A 338 22.20 4.28 7.58
CA CYS A 338 23.33 3.34 7.66
C CYS A 338 23.03 2.00 7.00
N TRP A 339 21.81 1.49 7.14
CA TRP A 339 21.38 0.27 6.46
C TRP A 339 21.39 0.43 4.95
N HIS A 340 20.88 1.56 4.45
CA HIS A 340 20.83 1.84 3.02
C HIS A 340 22.24 2.02 2.42
N LEU A 341 23.15 2.71 3.12
CA LEU A 341 24.57 2.79 2.75
C LEU A 341 25.23 1.41 2.65
N ALA A 342 24.92 0.52 3.60
CA ALA A 342 25.45 -0.84 3.61
C ALA A 342 24.86 -1.71 2.50
N TYR A 343 23.58 -1.53 2.19
CA TYR A 343 22.84 -2.30 1.19
C TYR A 343 23.20 -1.95 -0.26
N HIS A 344 23.50 -0.69 -0.54
CA HIS A 344 23.57 -0.18 -1.92
C HIS A 344 24.92 0.46 -2.25
N TYR A 345 25.56 1.12 -1.29
CA TYR A 345 26.79 1.88 -1.51
C TYR A 345 28.05 1.16 -1.02
N ARG A 346 27.91 -0.08 -0.51
CA ARG A 346 29.01 -0.87 0.08
C ARG A 346 29.80 -0.06 1.12
N ARG A 347 29.11 0.79 1.89
CA ARG A 347 29.73 1.73 2.82
C ARG A 347 29.32 1.43 4.25
N LEU A 348 30.33 1.30 5.12
CA LEU A 348 30.12 1.18 6.56
C LEU A 348 30.12 2.58 7.16
N HIS A 349 29.02 2.96 7.81
CA HIS A 349 28.93 4.24 8.50
C HIS A 349 29.42 4.10 9.95
N PRO A 350 30.39 4.94 10.41
CA PRO A 350 30.99 4.79 11.74
C PRO A 350 29.98 4.87 12.90
N GLU A 351 29.03 5.80 12.85
CA GLU A 351 27.99 5.92 13.88
C GLU A 351 27.05 4.72 13.91
N GLY A 352 26.71 4.18 12.73
CA GLY A 352 25.87 2.97 12.62
C GLY A 352 26.56 1.74 13.19
N GLU A 353 27.87 1.63 12.98
CA GLU A 353 28.69 0.57 13.57
C GLU A 353 28.82 0.72 15.09
N ALA A 354 29.14 1.92 15.57
CA ALA A 354 29.28 2.20 17.01
C ALA A 354 27.99 1.92 17.80
N ARG A 355 26.83 2.22 17.19
CA ARG A 355 25.50 1.93 17.76
C ARG A 355 25.02 0.50 17.51
N GLY A 356 25.80 -0.29 16.77
CA GLY A 356 25.50 -1.69 16.50
C GLY A 356 24.34 -1.93 15.55
N PHE A 357 24.00 -0.97 14.68
CA PHE A 357 22.98 -1.10 13.64
C PHE A 357 23.49 -1.81 12.39
N VAL A 358 24.79 -1.72 12.12
CA VAL A 358 25.44 -2.33 10.96
C VAL A 358 26.84 -2.82 11.32
N ALA A 359 27.33 -3.88 10.69
CA ALA A 359 28.73 -4.27 10.73
C ALA A 359 29.22 -4.71 9.36
N ARG A 360 30.54 -4.65 9.16
CA ARG A 360 31.22 -5.24 8.00
C ARG A 360 32.11 -6.40 8.44
N ARG A 361 32.04 -7.50 7.70
CA ARG A 361 32.99 -8.61 7.78
C ARG A 361 33.60 -8.83 6.41
N THR A 362 34.78 -9.43 6.39
CA THR A 362 35.44 -9.86 5.16
C THR A 362 35.40 -11.38 5.10
N LEU A 363 34.72 -11.92 4.11
CA LEU A 363 34.69 -13.34 3.80
C LEU A 363 35.94 -13.74 3.02
N ALA A 364 36.07 -15.03 2.72
CA ALA A 364 37.16 -15.55 1.90
C ALA A 364 37.33 -14.76 0.59
N ARG A 365 38.58 -14.60 0.14
CA ARG A 365 38.93 -13.89 -1.11
C ARG A 365 38.60 -12.39 -1.12
N GLY A 366 38.50 -11.76 0.05
CA GLY A 366 38.30 -10.31 0.17
C GLY A 366 36.88 -9.86 -0.18
N VAL A 367 35.92 -10.78 -0.12
CA VAL A 367 34.49 -10.49 -0.34
C VAL A 367 33.94 -9.76 0.86
N ASP A 368 33.23 -8.66 0.64
CA ASP A 368 32.61 -7.90 1.73
C ASP A 368 31.24 -8.45 2.08
N LEU A 369 31.01 -8.59 3.38
CA LEU A 369 29.73 -8.93 3.97
C LEU A 369 29.29 -7.78 4.87
N PHE A 370 28.21 -7.12 4.52
CA PHE A 370 27.55 -6.14 5.38
C PHE A 370 26.38 -6.81 6.08
N ILE A 371 26.21 -6.54 7.38
CA ILE A 371 25.18 -7.15 8.22
C ILE A 371 24.41 -6.03 8.90
N ASN A 372 23.10 -6.03 8.73
CA ASN A 372 22.20 -5.05 9.33
C ASN A 372 21.44 -5.69 10.49
N PHE A 373 21.45 -5.03 11.63
CA PHE A 373 20.97 -5.57 12.89
C PHE A 373 19.72 -4.87 13.40
N VAL A 374 18.79 -5.66 13.91
CA VAL A 374 17.66 -5.16 14.72
C VAL A 374 17.92 -5.53 16.17
N GLN A 375 17.65 -4.56 17.05
CA GLN A 375 17.63 -4.75 18.50
C GLN A 375 16.19 -4.51 18.97
N PRO A 376 15.41 -5.57 19.23
CA PRO A 376 14.07 -5.40 19.79
C PRO A 376 14.15 -4.84 21.22
N PRO A 377 13.11 -4.13 21.71
CA PRO A 377 13.05 -3.63 23.08
C PRO A 377 13.24 -4.74 24.12
N GLU A 378 12.67 -5.91 23.83
CA GLU A 378 12.78 -7.12 24.64
C GLU A 378 13.41 -8.21 23.77
N GLY A 379 14.71 -8.47 23.96
CA GLY A 379 15.39 -9.57 23.27
C GLY A 379 16.85 -9.31 22.94
N GLN A 380 17.47 -10.30 22.31
CA GLN A 380 18.83 -10.17 21.80
C GLN A 380 18.82 -9.58 20.40
N ARG A 381 19.88 -8.85 20.08
CA ARG A 381 20.17 -8.40 18.72
C ARG A 381 20.17 -9.59 17.75
N TYR A 382 19.67 -9.38 16.54
CA TYR A 382 19.76 -10.38 15.47
C TYR A 382 20.00 -9.71 14.11
N ALA A 383 20.54 -10.46 13.15
CA ALA A 383 20.70 -9.99 11.78
C ALA A 383 19.31 -9.95 11.11
N TYR A 384 18.87 -8.75 10.72
CA TYR A 384 17.68 -8.57 9.93
C TYR A 384 17.94 -8.89 8.46
N ALA A 385 19.10 -8.45 7.97
CA ALA A 385 19.55 -8.72 6.62
C ALA A 385 21.08 -8.69 6.52
N ALA A 386 21.60 -9.28 5.44
CA ALA A 386 23.01 -9.27 5.12
C ALA A 386 23.22 -9.16 3.62
N THR A 387 24.23 -8.42 3.18
CA THR A 387 24.57 -8.26 1.77
C THR A 387 26.02 -8.63 1.52
N ILE A 388 26.21 -9.58 0.60
CA ILE A 388 27.51 -10.04 0.12
C ILE A 388 27.79 -9.30 -1.20
N PHE A 389 28.91 -8.57 -1.27
CA PHE A 389 29.30 -7.85 -2.48
C PHE A 389 30.47 -8.51 -3.19
N ALA A 390 30.37 -8.63 -4.52
CA ALA A 390 31.52 -8.94 -5.35
C ALA A 390 32.62 -7.88 -5.19
N PRO A 391 33.89 -8.23 -5.43
CA PRO A 391 34.95 -7.23 -5.54
C PRO A 391 34.57 -6.11 -6.52
N PRO A 392 35.03 -4.86 -6.31
CA PRO A 392 34.63 -3.73 -7.17
C PRO A 392 34.87 -4.04 -8.66
N GLY A 393 33.86 -3.80 -9.49
CA GLY A 393 33.90 -4.12 -10.93
C GLY A 393 33.83 -5.62 -11.28
N GLY A 394 33.61 -6.49 -10.29
CA GLY A 394 33.48 -7.93 -10.45
C GLY A 394 32.05 -8.44 -10.28
N ALA A 395 31.87 -9.73 -10.57
CA ALA A 395 30.65 -10.47 -10.34
C ALA A 395 30.97 -11.90 -9.90
N PHE A 396 30.07 -12.52 -9.14
CA PHE A 396 30.13 -13.92 -8.77
C PHE A 396 29.50 -14.77 -9.86
N GLU A 397 30.24 -15.79 -10.32
CA GLU A 397 29.64 -16.89 -11.06
C GLU A 397 28.71 -17.70 -10.15
N LYS A 398 27.69 -18.35 -10.72
CA LYS A 398 26.68 -19.16 -9.99
C LYS A 398 27.26 -20.01 -8.86
N ALA A 399 28.30 -20.80 -9.13
CA ALA A 399 28.88 -21.70 -8.14
C ALA A 399 29.55 -20.95 -6.97
N THR A 400 30.17 -19.80 -7.24
CA THR A 400 30.78 -18.95 -6.21
C THR A 400 29.70 -18.28 -5.37
N ALA A 401 28.63 -17.79 -6.01
CA ALA A 401 27.50 -17.20 -5.30
C ALA A 401 26.82 -18.21 -4.36
N ALA A 402 26.62 -19.45 -4.81
CA ALA A 402 26.06 -20.52 -3.97
C ALA A 402 26.95 -20.80 -2.75
N ALA A 403 28.26 -20.93 -2.94
CA ALA A 403 29.20 -21.17 -1.84
C ALA A 403 29.25 -20.01 -0.82
N LEU A 404 29.16 -18.76 -1.30
CA LEU A 404 29.10 -17.59 -0.44
C LEU A 404 27.78 -17.52 0.33
N LEU A 405 26.65 -17.81 -0.33
CA LEU A 405 25.36 -17.91 0.33
C LEU A 405 25.38 -18.96 1.44
N ASP A 406 25.96 -20.14 1.20
CA ASP A 406 26.03 -21.21 2.20
C ASP A 406 26.90 -20.83 3.43
N THR A 407 27.74 -19.80 3.32
CA THR A 407 28.53 -19.28 4.46
C THR A 407 27.66 -18.47 5.43
N VAL A 408 26.59 -17.84 4.93
CA VAL A 408 25.71 -16.95 5.71
C VAL A 408 24.36 -17.61 6.01
N LEU A 409 23.84 -18.39 5.07
CA LEU A 409 22.59 -19.13 5.13
C LEU A 409 22.82 -20.59 4.67
N PRO A 410 23.47 -21.42 5.51
CA PRO A 410 23.82 -22.78 5.17
C PRO A 410 22.57 -23.64 4.90
N PRO A 411 22.67 -24.70 4.08
CA PRO A 411 21.53 -25.56 3.74
C PRO A 411 20.74 -26.10 4.95
N SER A 412 21.43 -26.39 6.06
CA SER A 412 20.82 -26.87 7.30
C SER A 412 19.88 -25.86 7.96
N LEU A 413 20.13 -24.56 7.79
CA LEU A 413 19.27 -23.49 8.27
C LEU A 413 18.27 -23.05 7.19
N ARG A 414 18.72 -23.01 5.93
CA ARG A 414 17.95 -22.49 4.81
C ARG A 414 16.70 -23.33 4.51
N GLY A 415 16.84 -24.65 4.57
CA GLY A 415 15.84 -25.58 4.07
C GLY A 415 15.71 -25.54 2.53
N GLU A 416 14.63 -26.14 2.03
CA GLU A 416 14.36 -26.23 0.60
C GLU A 416 13.93 -24.90 -0.01
N LEU A 417 14.13 -24.77 -1.32
CA LEU A 417 13.56 -23.67 -2.09
C LEU A 417 12.04 -23.85 -2.15
N VAL A 418 11.28 -22.77 -1.98
CA VAL A 418 9.82 -22.79 -2.09
C VAL A 418 9.36 -21.85 -3.21
N SER A 419 8.08 -21.94 -3.59
CA SER A 419 7.48 -20.96 -4.51
C SER A 419 7.60 -19.56 -3.93
N PHE A 420 7.79 -18.58 -4.82
CA PHE A 420 7.90 -17.18 -4.44
C PHE A 420 6.55 -16.67 -3.91
N GLY A 421 5.45 -17.12 -4.51
CA GLY A 421 4.07 -16.76 -4.17
C GLY A 421 3.56 -15.54 -4.92
N ALA A 422 4.21 -15.15 -6.02
CA ALA A 422 3.70 -14.08 -6.88
C ALA A 422 2.59 -14.61 -7.81
N PRO A 423 1.54 -13.82 -8.07
CA PRO A 423 0.54 -14.18 -9.08
C PRO A 423 1.21 -14.56 -10.41
N GLY A 424 0.90 -15.75 -10.92
CA GLY A 424 1.48 -16.26 -12.17
C GLY A 424 2.78 -17.06 -12.07
N ASP A 425 3.34 -17.26 -10.86
CA ASP A 425 4.55 -18.09 -10.67
C ASP A 425 4.30 -19.62 -10.76
N GLY A 426 3.03 -20.02 -10.92
CA GLY A 426 2.61 -21.41 -11.06
C GLY A 426 2.82 -22.26 -9.79
N GLY A 427 3.15 -21.66 -8.65
CA GLY A 427 3.44 -22.38 -7.41
C GLY A 427 4.73 -23.22 -7.46
N VAL A 428 5.61 -22.98 -8.44
CA VAL A 428 6.82 -23.78 -8.64
C VAL A 428 8.00 -23.18 -7.87
N PRO A 429 8.76 -23.97 -7.08
CA PRO A 429 10.01 -23.51 -6.48
C PRO A 429 11.02 -23.07 -7.54
N GLY A 430 11.59 -21.88 -7.39
CA GLY A 430 12.52 -21.35 -8.40
C GLY A 430 13.11 -19.99 -8.06
N LEU A 431 14.01 -19.53 -8.94
CA LEU A 431 14.41 -18.12 -8.99
C LEU A 431 13.35 -17.35 -9.78
N TYR A 432 12.87 -16.25 -9.21
CA TYR A 432 11.89 -15.39 -9.83
C TYR A 432 12.52 -14.06 -10.23
N SER A 433 12.40 -13.68 -11.50
CA SER A 433 12.98 -12.45 -12.07
C SER A 433 11.88 -11.50 -12.51
N PHE A 434 12.00 -10.21 -12.14
CA PHE A 434 11.04 -9.17 -12.50
C PHE A 434 11.51 -8.32 -13.68
N ASP A 435 12.81 -8.10 -13.82
CA ASP A 435 13.39 -7.05 -14.67
C ASP A 435 14.66 -7.49 -15.42
N GLY A 436 15.05 -8.77 -15.33
CA GLY A 436 16.27 -9.30 -15.93
C GLY A 436 17.58 -8.88 -15.25
N GLN A 437 17.51 -7.99 -14.25
CA GLN A 437 18.65 -7.50 -13.46
C GLN A 437 18.66 -8.03 -12.03
N SER A 438 17.55 -8.62 -11.60
CA SER A 438 17.39 -9.22 -10.29
C SER A 438 16.71 -10.59 -10.37
N ALA A 439 17.13 -11.49 -9.49
CA ALA A 439 16.47 -12.77 -9.27
C ALA A 439 16.25 -13.00 -7.78
N ASN A 440 15.05 -13.42 -7.41
CA ASN A 440 14.63 -13.61 -6.03
C ASN A 440 14.37 -15.08 -5.75
N ALA A 441 14.74 -15.55 -4.56
CA ALA A 441 14.50 -16.89 -4.06
C ALA A 441 13.89 -16.81 -2.66
N ARG A 442 12.88 -17.65 -2.42
CA ARG A 442 12.32 -17.85 -1.08
C ARG A 442 12.65 -19.26 -0.60
N TYR A 443 13.03 -19.39 0.66
CA TYR A 443 13.37 -20.68 1.26
C TYR A 443 12.40 -21.08 2.37
N ALA A 444 12.36 -22.37 2.71
CA ALA A 444 11.45 -22.95 3.71
C ALA A 444 11.64 -22.34 5.11
N CYS A 445 12.86 -21.88 5.44
CA CYS A 445 13.10 -21.10 6.65
C CYS A 445 12.46 -19.70 6.63
N GLY A 446 11.80 -19.31 5.53
CA GLY A 446 11.16 -18.02 5.31
C GLY A 446 12.10 -16.88 4.88
N ALA A 447 13.41 -17.12 4.79
CA ALA A 447 14.36 -16.14 4.26
C ALA A 447 14.08 -15.81 2.78
N LEU A 448 14.20 -14.52 2.45
CA LEU A 448 14.19 -14.01 1.09
C LEU A 448 15.62 -13.71 0.66
N VAL A 449 16.05 -14.25 -0.48
CA VAL A 449 17.37 -14.02 -1.06
C VAL A 449 17.22 -13.31 -2.39
N LEU A 450 17.86 -12.16 -2.53
CA LEU A 450 17.87 -11.33 -3.73
C LEU A 450 19.27 -11.37 -4.35
N PHE A 451 19.35 -11.85 -5.57
CA PHE A 451 20.55 -11.82 -6.40
C PHE A 451 20.44 -10.65 -7.38
N ARG A 452 21.44 -9.76 -7.40
CA ARG A 452 21.50 -8.66 -8.38
C ARG A 452 22.65 -8.86 -9.35
N GLY A 453 22.40 -8.67 -10.63
CA GLY A 453 23.38 -8.83 -11.70
C GLY A 453 22.74 -9.31 -13.01
N ALA A 454 23.51 -9.95 -13.88
CA ALA A 454 23.00 -10.47 -15.15
C ALA A 454 22.32 -11.83 -14.94
N VAL A 455 20.98 -11.82 -14.88
CA VAL A 455 20.16 -13.01 -14.55
C VAL A 455 20.34 -14.12 -15.58
N ASP A 456 20.32 -13.79 -16.87
CA ASP A 456 20.38 -14.78 -17.98
C ASP A 456 21.63 -15.66 -17.95
N VAL A 457 22.75 -15.06 -17.50
CA VAL A 457 24.04 -15.74 -17.39
C VAL A 457 24.40 -16.09 -15.93
N GLN A 458 23.50 -15.80 -14.99
CA GLN A 458 23.65 -16.04 -13.55
C GLN A 458 24.97 -15.49 -12.98
N ARG A 459 25.27 -14.24 -13.32
CA ARG A 459 26.43 -13.49 -12.81
C ARG A 459 25.98 -12.40 -11.86
N TRP A 460 26.45 -12.45 -10.62
CA TRP A 460 25.86 -11.67 -9.52
C TRP A 460 26.84 -10.65 -8.93
N ASN A 461 26.47 -9.39 -8.94
CA ASN A 461 27.24 -8.30 -8.32
C ASN A 461 27.05 -8.30 -6.79
N SER A 462 25.88 -8.71 -6.32
CA SER A 462 25.57 -8.84 -4.90
C SER A 462 24.53 -9.93 -4.61
N ILE A 463 24.58 -10.45 -3.39
CA ILE A 463 23.59 -11.38 -2.83
C ILE A 463 23.09 -10.78 -1.52
N ARG A 464 21.81 -10.45 -1.44
CA ARG A 464 21.16 -9.96 -0.23
C ARG A 464 20.30 -11.05 0.37
N ILE A 465 20.41 -11.26 1.68
CA ILE A 465 19.60 -12.19 2.46
C ILE A 465 18.78 -11.38 3.46
N ILE A 466 17.48 -11.62 3.55
CA ILE A 466 16.53 -10.97 4.46
C ILE A 466 15.80 -12.04 5.26
N TRP A 467 15.82 -11.93 6.60
CA TRP A 467 15.29 -12.95 7.52
C TRP A 467 13.94 -12.60 8.17
N HIS A 468 13.33 -11.43 7.88
CA HIS A 468 11.99 -11.01 8.34
C HIS A 468 11.58 -11.42 9.77
N GLY A 469 12.47 -11.29 10.77
CA GLY A 469 12.11 -11.55 12.18
C GLY A 469 11.69 -12.99 12.51
N ILE A 470 12.08 -13.97 11.69
CA ILE A 470 11.69 -15.38 11.85
C ILE A 470 12.39 -16.00 13.09
N PRO A 471 11.74 -16.92 13.83
CA PRO A 471 12.40 -17.70 14.88
C PRO A 471 13.68 -18.37 14.35
N GLY A 472 14.84 -18.04 14.95
CA GLY A 472 16.15 -18.51 14.48
C GLY A 472 16.90 -17.57 13.53
N ALA A 473 16.53 -16.28 13.49
CA ALA A 473 17.29 -15.25 12.77
C ALA A 473 18.80 -15.38 13.02
N TRP A 474 19.59 -15.27 11.94
CA TRP A 474 21.03 -15.52 11.97
C TRP A 474 21.71 -14.59 13.00
N ARG A 475 22.53 -15.18 13.86
CA ARG A 475 23.31 -14.49 14.89
C ARG A 475 24.79 -14.64 14.55
N PRO A 476 25.39 -13.62 13.91
CA PRO A 476 26.77 -13.69 13.46
C PRO A 476 27.77 -13.92 14.61
N GLU A 477 27.39 -13.62 15.85
CA GLU A 477 28.17 -13.83 17.07
C GLU A 477 28.21 -15.30 17.52
N GLU A 478 27.26 -16.14 17.10
CA GLU A 478 27.20 -17.56 17.45
C GLU A 478 28.00 -18.45 16.49
N CYS A 479 28.44 -17.89 15.35
CA CYS A 479 29.33 -18.54 14.38
C CYS A 479 30.79 -18.10 14.64
N GLY A 480 31.37 -18.61 15.73
CA GLY A 480 32.79 -18.47 16.09
C GLY A 480 33.58 -19.74 15.81
#